data_AF-A0A258IYY6-F1
#
_entry.id   AF-A0A258IYY6-F1
#
_cell.length_a   1.000
_cell.length_b   1.000
_cell.length_c   1.000
_cell.angle_alpha   90.00
_cell.angle_beta   90.00
_cell.angle_gamma   90.00
#
_symmetry.space_group_name_H-M   'P 1'
#
loop_
_entity.id
_entity.type
_entity.pdbx_description
1 polymer ?
#
loop_
_entity_poly.entity_id
_entity_poly.type
_entity_poly.pdbx_seq_one_letter_code
_entity_poly.pdbx_strand_id
1 'polypeptide(L)'
;MITADDHWPATLQRVVATLHFKVMDQKALKPVMEIEVREDIHSLPALIQTAVKATIELDHWIAVERMEIPVDREAVLARKQLARALATEPPGSARSPFTTGYEAAYRLRLEQLVWAAIADHPRRRLEELASARA
;
A
#
# COMPACT_ATOMS: atom_id res chain seq x y z
N MET A 1 12.29 -20.26 20.54
CA MET A 1 12.79 -18.88 20.53
C MET A 1 11.88 -18.10 19.61
N ILE A 2 11.04 -17.22 20.16
CA ILE A 2 10.15 -16.36 19.36
C ILE A 2 11.01 -15.15 18.99
N THR A 3 11.53 -15.11 17.78
CA THR A 3 12.28 -13.94 17.29
C THR A 3 11.29 -12.84 16.95
N ALA A 4 11.71 -11.58 17.00
CA ALA A 4 10.88 -10.41 16.62
C ALA A 4 10.22 -10.54 15.22
N ASP A 5 10.74 -11.46 14.39
CA ASP A 5 10.24 -11.89 13.09
C ASP A 5 8.88 -12.62 13.12
N ASP A 6 8.32 -13.00 14.29
CA ASP A 6 7.04 -13.73 14.36
C ASP A 6 5.80 -12.82 14.45
N HIS A 7 5.98 -11.49 14.54
CA HIS A 7 4.89 -10.52 14.66
C HIS A 7 4.58 -9.80 13.33
N TRP A 8 4.42 -10.56 12.25
CA TRP A 8 4.07 -10.05 10.92
C TRP A 8 2.81 -9.16 10.88
N PRO A 9 1.71 -9.48 11.58
CA PRO A 9 0.53 -8.61 11.56
C PRO A 9 0.83 -7.19 12.06
N ALA A 10 1.52 -7.05 13.20
CA ALA A 10 1.90 -5.76 13.76
C ALA A 10 2.89 -5.00 12.85
N THR A 11 3.80 -5.75 12.21
CA THR A 11 4.74 -5.21 11.24
C THR A 11 4.03 -4.62 10.03
N LEU A 12 3.10 -5.37 9.42
CA LEU A 12 2.36 -4.92 8.26
C LEU A 12 1.44 -3.74 8.58
N GLN A 13 0.78 -3.74 9.76
CA GLN A 13 0.00 -2.59 10.23
C GLN A 13 0.85 -1.32 10.34
N ARG A 14 2.06 -1.42 10.88
CA ARG A 14 2.99 -0.28 10.96
C ARG A 14 3.38 0.20 9.57
N VAL A 15 3.65 -0.72 8.65
CA VAL A 15 4.00 -0.42 7.26
C VAL A 15 2.87 0.35 6.57
N VAL A 16 1.64 -0.17 6.56
CA VAL A 16 0.52 0.50 5.89
C VAL A 16 0.15 1.85 6.55
N ALA A 17 0.41 2.01 7.85
CA ALA A 17 0.24 3.28 8.55
C ALA A 17 1.23 4.37 8.09
N THR A 18 2.44 3.98 7.64
CA THR A 18 3.43 4.94 7.09
C THR A 18 3.07 5.45 5.69
N LEU A 19 2.13 4.80 5.01
CA LEU A 19 1.76 5.15 3.63
C LEU A 19 0.81 6.35 3.59
N HIS A 20 1.07 7.26 2.68
CA HIS A 20 0.20 8.37 2.32
C HIS A 20 -0.18 8.26 0.84
N PHE A 21 -1.46 8.35 0.53
CA PHE A 21 -1.94 8.28 -0.84
C PHE A 21 -2.21 9.68 -1.37
N LYS A 22 -1.65 10.00 -2.53
CA LYS A 22 -1.74 11.31 -3.16
C LYS A 22 -2.16 11.17 -4.62
N VAL A 23 -3.07 12.03 -5.07
CA VAL A 23 -3.41 12.12 -6.50
C VAL A 23 -2.50 13.16 -7.16
N MET A 24 -1.86 12.76 -8.25
CA MET A 24 -0.91 13.58 -9.02
C MET A 24 -1.63 14.49 -10.01
N ASP A 25 -2.75 14.03 -10.58
CA ASP A 25 -3.59 14.83 -11.48
C ASP A 25 -5.06 14.69 -11.08
N GLN A 26 -5.58 15.75 -10.44
CA GLN A 26 -6.98 15.84 -9.99
C GLN A 26 -7.96 16.08 -11.15
N LYS A 27 -7.48 16.57 -12.31
CA LYS A 27 -8.32 16.94 -13.46
C LYS A 27 -8.37 15.84 -14.53
N ALA A 28 -7.56 14.80 -14.40
CA ALA A 28 -7.57 13.67 -15.31
C ALA A 28 -8.89 12.89 -15.25
N LEU A 29 -9.39 12.45 -16.41
CA LEU A 29 -10.51 11.49 -16.53
C LEU A 29 -10.27 10.19 -15.76
N LYS A 30 -9.00 9.83 -15.57
CA LYS A 30 -8.55 8.74 -14.71
C LYS A 30 -7.51 9.30 -13.73
N PRO A 31 -7.87 9.55 -12.47
CA PRO A 31 -6.95 10.12 -11.50
C PRO A 31 -5.77 9.16 -11.25
N VAL A 32 -4.56 9.68 -11.41
CA VAL A 32 -3.32 8.95 -11.12
C VAL A 32 -3.01 9.15 -9.65
N MET A 33 -2.98 8.05 -8.90
CA MET A 33 -2.64 8.03 -7.47
C MET A 33 -1.26 7.41 -7.29
N GLU A 34 -0.46 7.99 -6.40
CA GLU A 34 0.83 7.47 -5.97
C GLU A 34 0.87 7.31 -4.45
N ILE A 35 1.80 6.47 -4.00
CA ILE A 35 2.13 6.30 -2.58
C ILE A 35 3.34 7.17 -2.25
N GLU A 36 3.19 7.96 -1.21
CA GLU A 36 4.24 8.73 -0.54
C GLU A 36 4.47 8.11 0.85
N VAL A 37 5.73 7.95 1.27
CA VAL A 37 6.05 7.43 2.62
C VAL A 37 6.18 8.62 3.56
N ARG A 38 5.42 8.64 4.64
CA ARG A 38 5.35 9.78 5.59
C ARG A 38 6.66 10.02 6.35
N GLU A 39 7.40 8.95 6.59
CA GLU A 39 8.66 8.95 7.34
C GLU A 39 9.81 8.68 6.37
N ASP A 40 11.01 9.17 6.68
CA ASP A 40 12.20 8.79 5.92
C ASP A 40 12.39 7.28 6.03
N ILE A 41 12.24 6.58 4.91
CA ILE A 41 12.36 5.12 4.85
C ILE A 41 13.72 4.66 5.38
N HIS A 42 14.79 5.45 5.21
CA HIS A 42 16.13 5.09 5.66
C HIS A 42 16.29 5.12 7.18
N SER A 43 15.39 5.80 7.88
CA SER A 43 15.34 5.84 9.35
C SER A 43 14.64 4.61 9.96
N LEU A 44 13.94 3.81 9.15
CA LEU A 44 13.19 2.64 9.61
C LEU A 44 14.10 1.42 9.75
N PRO A 45 13.76 0.43 10.60
CA PRO A 45 14.47 -0.85 10.63
C PRO A 45 14.46 -1.54 9.26
N ALA A 46 15.55 -2.23 8.89
CA ALA A 46 15.72 -2.81 7.55
C ALA A 46 14.54 -3.69 7.09
N LEU A 47 13.97 -4.49 7.99
CA LEU A 47 12.79 -5.31 7.70
C LEU A 47 11.56 -4.47 7.32
N ILE A 48 11.33 -3.36 8.03
CA ILE A 48 10.25 -2.41 7.75
C ILE A 48 10.51 -1.71 6.41
N GLN A 49 11.76 -1.36 6.09
CA GLN A 49 12.10 -0.79 4.79
C GLN A 49 11.75 -1.76 3.65
N THR A 50 12.14 -3.03 3.77
CA THR A 50 11.81 -4.08 2.81
C THR A 50 10.30 -4.24 2.68
N ALA A 51 9.57 -4.23 3.79
CA ALA A 51 8.12 -4.34 3.78
C ALA A 51 7.42 -3.14 3.12
N VAL A 52 7.90 -1.92 3.35
CA VAL A 52 7.42 -0.71 2.66
C VAL A 52 7.64 -0.85 1.15
N LYS A 53 8.84 -1.26 0.71
CA LYS A 53 9.13 -1.47 -0.71
C LYS A 53 8.24 -2.54 -1.35
N ALA A 54 8.07 -3.68 -0.69
CA ALA A 54 7.17 -4.75 -1.15
C ALA A 54 5.71 -4.27 -1.25
N THR A 55 5.25 -3.48 -0.28
CA THR A 55 3.89 -2.91 -0.32
C THR A 55 3.71 -1.92 -1.47
N ILE A 56 4.71 -1.09 -1.75
CA ILE A 56 4.69 -0.16 -2.90
C ILE A 56 4.67 -0.94 -4.21
N GLU A 57 5.42 -2.02 -4.33
CA GLU A 57 5.41 -2.87 -5.52
C GLU A 57 4.04 -3.53 -5.73
N LEU A 58 3.39 -4.00 -4.67
CA LEU A 58 2.03 -4.53 -4.76
C LEU A 58 1.02 -3.45 -5.14
N ASP A 59 1.10 -2.22 -4.60
CA ASP A 59 0.28 -1.10 -5.09
C ASP A 59 0.51 -0.82 -6.56
N HIS A 60 1.76 -0.91 -7.03
CA HIS A 60 2.08 -0.74 -8.43
C HIS A 60 1.39 -1.80 -9.29
N TRP A 61 1.43 -3.08 -8.90
CA TRP A 61 0.71 -4.15 -9.61
C TRP A 61 -0.79 -3.89 -9.67
N ILE A 62 -1.39 -3.42 -8.56
CA ILE A 62 -2.80 -3.02 -8.53
C ILE A 62 -3.05 -1.83 -9.46
N ALA A 63 -2.14 -0.85 -9.51
CA ALA A 63 -2.24 0.35 -10.34
C ALA A 63 -2.23 0.02 -11.84
N VAL A 64 -1.38 -0.93 -12.25
CA VAL A 64 -1.30 -1.41 -13.64
C VAL A 64 -2.29 -2.54 -13.95
N GLU A 65 -3.15 -2.90 -13.00
CA GLU A 65 -4.12 -3.99 -13.11
C GLU A 65 -3.47 -5.33 -13.50
N ARG A 66 -2.27 -5.59 -12.96
CA ARG A 66 -1.55 -6.86 -13.12
C ARG A 66 -2.24 -7.92 -12.26
N MET A 67 -3.15 -8.67 -12.88
CA MET A 67 -3.99 -9.69 -12.24
C MET A 67 -3.22 -10.99 -11.92
N GLU A 68 -2.14 -10.88 -11.15
CA GLU A 68 -1.34 -12.00 -10.65
C GLU A 68 -1.53 -12.14 -9.13
N ILE A 69 -1.45 -13.36 -8.61
CA ILE A 69 -1.58 -13.60 -7.15
C ILE A 69 -0.57 -12.73 -6.40
N PRO A 70 -1.00 -11.95 -5.38
CA PRO A 70 -2.33 -11.97 -4.74
C PRO A 70 -3.32 -10.91 -5.28
N VAL A 71 -2.96 -10.10 -6.27
CA VAL A 71 -3.77 -9.00 -6.79
C VAL A 71 -5.05 -9.54 -7.43
N ASP A 72 -6.18 -9.02 -6.95
CA ASP A 72 -7.50 -9.34 -7.47
C ASP A 72 -8.32 -8.10 -7.85
N ARG A 73 -9.52 -8.35 -8.38
CA ARG A 73 -10.39 -7.29 -8.88
C ARG A 73 -10.84 -6.36 -7.76
N GLU A 74 -11.03 -6.87 -6.55
CA GLU A 74 -11.44 -6.06 -5.41
C GLU A 74 -10.35 -5.07 -4.99
N ALA A 75 -9.08 -5.50 -5.01
CA ALA A 75 -7.94 -4.62 -4.78
C ALA A 75 -7.90 -3.46 -5.78
N VAL A 76 -8.07 -3.76 -7.07
CA VAL A 76 -8.13 -2.76 -8.14
C VAL A 76 -9.29 -1.79 -7.96
N LEU A 77 -10.47 -2.30 -7.58
CA LEU A 77 -11.64 -1.46 -7.33
C LEU A 77 -11.46 -0.57 -6.10
N ALA A 78 -10.92 -1.09 -5.00
CA ALA A 78 -10.64 -0.31 -3.79
C ALA A 78 -9.66 0.83 -4.09
N ARG A 79 -8.58 0.56 -4.85
CA ARG A 79 -7.62 1.59 -5.29
C ARG A 79 -8.30 2.66 -6.14
N LYS A 80 -9.13 2.26 -7.11
CA LYS A 80 -9.87 3.20 -7.99
C LYS A 80 -10.87 4.05 -7.22
N GLN A 81 -11.55 3.48 -6.21
CA GLN A 81 -12.48 4.22 -5.35
C GLN A 81 -11.74 5.28 -4.53
N LEU A 82 -10.61 4.92 -3.92
CA LEU A 82 -9.77 5.87 -3.19
C LEU A 82 -9.23 6.99 -4.10
N ALA A 83 -8.70 6.64 -5.27
CA ALA A 83 -8.18 7.63 -6.22
C ALA A 83 -9.27 8.62 -6.67
N ARG A 84 -10.50 8.14 -6.91
CA ARG A 84 -11.65 9.00 -7.22
C ARG A 84 -12.02 9.89 -6.05
N ALA A 85 -12.12 9.35 -4.84
CA ALA A 85 -12.43 10.13 -3.64
C ALA A 85 -11.41 11.26 -3.44
N LEU A 86 -10.11 10.95 -3.55
CA LEU A 86 -9.02 11.93 -3.45
C LEU A 86 -9.08 13.00 -4.55
N ALA A 87 -9.49 12.65 -5.77
CA ALA A 87 -9.60 13.59 -6.89
C ALA A 87 -10.82 14.53 -6.75
N THR A 88 -11.86 14.10 -6.03
CA THR A 88 -13.06 14.93 -5.79
C THR A 88 -12.92 15.90 -4.62
N GLU A 89 -11.87 15.78 -3.80
CA GLU A 89 -11.62 16.71 -2.71
C GLU A 89 -11.24 18.09 -3.26
N PRO A 90 -11.89 19.17 -2.80
CA PRO A 90 -11.49 20.52 -3.14
C PRO A 90 -10.03 20.82 -2.76
N PRO A 91 -9.27 21.55 -3.58
CA PRO A 91 -7.91 21.94 -3.21
C PRO A 91 -7.90 22.74 -1.91
N GLY A 92 -7.06 22.33 -0.95
CA GLY A 92 -6.91 23.01 0.34
C GLY A 92 -8.00 22.71 1.36
N SER A 93 -8.96 21.83 1.08
CA SER A 93 -9.91 21.34 2.10
C SER A 93 -9.28 20.27 2.99
N ALA A 94 -9.79 20.17 4.22
CA ALA A 94 -9.54 19.00 5.05
C ALA A 94 -10.12 17.75 4.38
N ARG A 95 -9.51 16.58 4.62
CA ARG A 95 -10.01 15.31 4.11
C ARG A 95 -11.42 15.04 4.61
N SER A 96 -12.31 14.68 3.71
CA SER A 96 -13.65 14.22 4.04
C SER A 96 -13.61 12.92 4.86
N PRO A 97 -14.59 12.69 5.75
CA PRO A 97 -14.78 11.39 6.40
C PRO A 97 -14.90 10.24 5.39
N PHE A 98 -15.50 10.48 4.22
CA PHE A 98 -15.63 9.47 3.17
C PHE A 98 -14.27 9.07 2.59
N THR A 99 -13.42 10.04 2.26
CA THR A 99 -12.05 9.79 1.77
C THR A 99 -11.20 9.08 2.81
N THR A 100 -11.36 9.46 4.08
CA THR A 100 -10.72 8.77 5.21
C THR A 100 -11.15 7.30 5.30
N GLY A 101 -12.44 7.01 5.07
CA GLY A 101 -12.96 5.65 5.03
C GLY A 101 -12.38 4.82 3.89
N TYR A 102 -12.33 5.36 2.67
CA TYR A 102 -11.70 4.70 1.52
C TYR A 102 -10.20 4.44 1.74
N GLU A 103 -9.50 5.40 2.36
CA GLU A 103 -8.08 5.25 2.69
C GLU A 103 -7.84 4.12 3.68
N ALA A 104 -8.64 4.07 4.76
CA ALA A 104 -8.55 3.01 5.75
C ALA A 104 -8.86 1.64 5.15
N ALA A 105 -9.91 1.54 4.32
CA ALA A 105 -10.27 0.31 3.62
C ALA A 105 -9.15 -0.15 2.68
N TYR A 106 -8.52 0.78 1.94
CA TYR A 106 -7.43 0.44 1.04
C TYR A 106 -6.15 0.02 1.77
N ARG A 107 -5.81 0.66 2.91
CA ARG A 107 -4.70 0.21 3.77
C ARG A 107 -4.89 -1.21 4.27
N LEU A 108 -6.08 -1.52 4.78
CA LEU A 108 -6.42 -2.88 5.22
C LEU A 108 -6.31 -3.87 4.06
N ARG A 109 -6.73 -3.46 2.86
CA ARG A 109 -6.61 -4.31 1.67
C ARG A 109 -5.16 -4.58 1.30
N LEU A 110 -4.30 -3.57 1.31
CA LEU A 110 -2.86 -3.73 1.06
C LEU A 110 -2.21 -4.64 2.12
N GLU A 111 -2.56 -4.49 3.39
CA GLU A 111 -2.08 -5.36 4.47
C GLU A 111 -2.41 -6.84 4.19
N GLN A 112 -3.66 -7.12 3.83
CA GLN A 112 -4.12 -8.48 3.49
C GLN A 112 -3.40 -9.05 2.28
N LEU A 113 -3.17 -8.24 1.23
CA LEU A 113 -2.48 -8.67 0.03
C LEU A 113 -1.01 -8.96 0.30
N VAL A 114 -0.32 -8.10 1.05
CA VAL A 114 1.07 -8.33 1.43
C VAL A 114 1.17 -9.61 2.24
N TRP A 115 0.28 -9.81 3.21
CA TRP A 115 0.23 -11.06 3.98
C TRP A 115 0.01 -12.28 3.07
N ALA A 116 -0.97 -12.24 2.18
CA ALA A 116 -1.25 -13.33 1.24
C ALA A 116 -0.06 -13.64 0.32
N ALA A 117 0.73 -12.64 -0.06
CA ALA A 117 1.92 -12.83 -0.89
C ALA A 117 3.08 -13.52 -0.14
N ILE A 118 3.17 -13.33 1.18
CA ILE A 118 4.33 -13.73 1.97
C ILE A 118 4.07 -14.88 2.96
N ALA A 119 2.81 -15.22 3.26
CA ALA A 119 2.43 -16.11 4.36
C ALA A 119 3.22 -17.43 4.46
N ASP A 120 3.55 -18.05 3.32
CA ASP A 120 4.27 -19.35 3.29
C ASP A 120 5.74 -19.21 3.70
N HIS A 121 6.40 -18.12 3.29
CA HIS A 121 7.81 -17.83 3.56
C HIS A 121 8.03 -16.32 3.75
N PRO A 122 7.60 -15.74 4.89
CA PRO A 122 7.41 -14.30 5.04
C PRO A 122 8.62 -13.45 4.65
N ARG A 123 9.78 -13.76 5.24
CA ARG A 123 11.00 -12.97 5.03
C ARG A 123 11.50 -13.05 3.58
N ARG A 124 11.61 -14.27 3.04
CA ARG A 124 12.11 -14.49 1.67
C ARG A 124 11.18 -13.88 0.62
N ARG A 125 9.87 -14.11 0.72
CA ARG A 125 8.89 -13.58 -0.24
C ARG A 125 8.83 -12.05 -0.22
N LEU A 126 8.98 -11.46 0.97
CA LEU A 126 9.06 -10.02 1.12
C LEU A 126 10.28 -9.44 0.42
N GLU A 127 11.45 -10.07 0.58
CA GLU A 127 12.69 -9.68 -0.11
C GLU A 127 12.57 -9.82 -1.64
N GLU A 128 11.95 -10.91 -2.13
CA GLU A 128 11.65 -11.12 -3.56
C GLU A 128 10.76 -9.99 -4.11
N LEU A 129 9.68 -9.63 -3.42
CA LEU A 129 8.79 -8.54 -3.83
C LEU A 129 9.49 -7.17 -3.79
N ALA A 130 10.25 -6.90 -2.73
CA ALA A 130 10.95 -5.63 -2.58
C ALA A 130 12.05 -5.41 -3.64
N SER A 131 12.59 -6.49 -4.20
CA SER A 131 13.67 -6.46 -5.19
C SER A 131 13.17 -6.40 -6.64
N ALA A 132 11.87 -6.60 -6.88
CA ALA A 132 11.30 -6.66 -8.24
C ALA A 132 11.42 -5.33 -9.03
N ARG A 133 11.71 -4.21 -8.35
CA ARG A 133 11.83 -2.87 -8.93
C ARG A 133 13.24 -2.26 -8.78
N ALA A 134 14.20 -2.98 -8.21
CA ALA A 134 15.58 -2.52 -7.99
C ALA A 134 16.44 -2.61 -9.26
#